data_AF-A0A967KHG5-F1
#
_entry.id   AF-A0A967KHG5-F1
#
_cell.length_a   1.000
_cell.length_b   1.000
_cell.length_c   1.000
_cell.angle_alpha   90.00
_cell.angle_beta   90.00
_cell.angle_gamma   90.00
#
_symmetry.space_group_name_H-M   'P 1'
#
loop_
_entity.id
_entity.type
_entity.pdbx_description
1 polymer ?
#
loop_
_entity_poly.entity_id
_entity_poly.type
_entity_poly.pdbx_seq_one_letter_code
_entity_poly.pdbx_strand_id
1 'polypeptide(L)'
;MAEGKRPIDASARRWNLGLLSLAELLAMSLWFSASAALPQLVEAWRLGPSGQAWMTVSVQLGFVAGALLSAFLTIADRFHTSRLIAVSALGGAVCNALIPSLEPGVWGVIGLRFMTGAFLAGVYPPA
;
A
#
# COMPACT_ATOMS: atom_id res chain seq x y z
N MET A 1 13.67 -5.49 -44.09
CA MET A 1 13.87 -4.33 -43.21
C MET A 1 13.84 -4.85 -41.78
N ALA A 2 15.00 -5.17 -41.21
CA ALA A 2 15.10 -5.79 -39.88
C ALA A 2 15.12 -4.66 -38.84
N GLU A 3 14.04 -4.54 -38.08
CA GLU A 3 13.92 -3.57 -36.99
C GLU A 3 14.79 -4.06 -35.83
N GLY A 4 16.01 -3.54 -35.74
CA GLY A 4 16.94 -3.83 -34.65
C GLY A 4 16.37 -3.29 -33.34
N LYS A 5 15.87 -4.19 -32.48
CA LYS A 5 15.56 -3.85 -31.08
C LYS A 5 16.82 -3.26 -30.45
N ARG A 6 16.81 -1.95 -30.15
CA ARG A 6 17.89 -1.29 -29.40
C ARG A 6 18.17 -2.12 -28.14
N PRO A 7 19.43 -2.51 -27.86
CA PRO A 7 19.74 -3.25 -26.67
C PRO A 7 19.35 -2.39 -25.46
N ILE A 8 18.46 -2.92 -24.63
CA ILE A 8 18.15 -2.33 -23.33
C ILE A 8 19.44 -2.29 -22.52
N ASP A 9 19.84 -1.11 -22.09
CA ASP A 9 21.02 -0.93 -21.25
C ASP A 9 20.84 -1.75 -19.96
N ALA A 10 21.73 -2.73 -19.77
CA ALA A 10 21.71 -3.62 -18.61
C ALA A 10 21.85 -2.83 -17.29
N SER A 11 22.53 -1.68 -17.31
CA SER A 11 22.65 -0.77 -16.16
C SER A 11 21.30 -0.15 -15.82
N ALA A 12 20.64 0.46 -16.81
CA ALA A 12 19.30 1.04 -16.64
C ALA A 12 18.27 0.01 -16.15
N ARG A 13 18.33 -1.24 -16.65
CA ARG A 13 17.46 -2.33 -16.17
C ARG A 13 17.69 -2.65 -14.69
N ARG A 14 18.95 -2.79 -14.27
CA ARG A 14 19.30 -3.08 -12.86
C ARG A 14 18.85 -1.95 -11.93
N TRP A 15 19.04 -0.70 -12.35
CA TRP A 15 18.59 0.47 -11.62
C TRP A 15 17.07 0.49 -11.43
N ASN A 16 16.31 0.27 -12.51
CA ASN A 16 14.84 0.26 -12.45
C ASN A 16 14.30 -0.85 -11.55
N LEU A 17 14.91 -2.05 -11.59
CA LEU A 17 14.55 -3.14 -10.68
C LEU A 17 14.87 -2.78 -9.23
N GLY A 18 16.03 -2.19 -8.95
CA GLY A 18 16.39 -1.73 -7.61
C GLY A 18 15.40 -0.68 -7.06
N LEU A 19 15.01 0.28 -7.90
CA LEU A 19 13.99 1.27 -7.55
C LEU A 19 12.63 0.63 -7.25
N LEU A 20 12.19 -0.33 -8.08
CA LEU A 20 10.91 -1.01 -7.88
C LEU A 20 10.93 -1.86 -6.60
N SER A 21 12.02 -2.60 -6.35
CA SER A 21 12.17 -3.37 -5.12
C SER A 21 12.18 -2.49 -3.87
N LEU A 22 12.82 -1.32 -3.93
CA LEU A 22 12.80 -0.36 -2.83
C LEU A 22 11.39 0.22 -2.63
N ALA A 23 10.70 0.58 -3.72
CA ALA A 23 9.33 1.09 -3.65
C ALA A 23 8.37 0.06 -3.03
N GLU A 24 8.44 -1.20 -3.46
CA GLU A 24 7.69 -2.32 -2.88
C GLU A 24 8.01 -2.54 -1.40
N LEU A 25 9.30 -2.51 -1.03
CA LEU A 25 9.70 -2.62 0.36
C LEU A 25 9.07 -1.51 1.23
N LEU A 26 9.10 -0.27 0.75
CA LEU A 26 8.50 0.86 1.44
C LEU A 26 6.97 0.76 1.49
N ALA A 27 6.32 0.32 0.42
CA ALA A 27 4.88 0.11 0.40
C ALA A 27 4.45 -1.01 1.37
N MET A 28 5.16 -2.14 1.36
CA MET A 28 4.90 -3.25 2.28
C MET A 28 5.19 -2.87 3.74
N SER A 29 6.09 -1.91 4.00
CA SER A 29 6.27 -1.39 5.37
C SER A 29 4.99 -0.75 5.93
N LEU A 30 4.18 -0.10 5.07
CA LEU A 30 2.89 0.48 5.47
C LEU A 30 1.92 -0.62 5.90
N TRP A 31 1.92 -1.75 5.18
CA TRP A 31 1.09 -2.92 5.46
C TRP A 31 1.33 -3.46 6.88
N PHE A 32 2.60 -3.62 7.26
CA PHE A 32 2.98 -4.24 8.52
C PHE A 32 3.09 -3.26 9.71
N SER A 33 3.08 -1.95 9.44
CA SER A 33 3.32 -0.91 10.45
C SER A 33 2.46 -1.04 11.71
N ALA A 34 1.16 -1.31 11.55
CA ALA A 34 0.22 -1.42 12.69
C ALA A 34 0.45 -2.69 13.50
N SER A 35 0.67 -3.83 12.82
CA SER A 35 0.98 -5.11 13.48
C SER A 35 2.31 -5.04 14.23
N ALA A 36 3.30 -4.33 13.67
CA ALA A 36 4.59 -4.11 14.31
C ALA A 36 4.49 -3.23 15.57
N ALA A 37 3.62 -2.21 15.55
CA ALA A 37 3.38 -1.33 16.70
C ALA A 37 2.28 -1.85 17.66
N LEU A 38 1.69 -3.03 17.38
CA LEU A 38 0.53 -3.52 18.10
C LEU A 38 0.79 -3.69 19.61
N PRO A 39 1.91 -4.26 20.08
CA PRO A 39 2.17 -4.38 21.52
C PRO A 39 2.11 -3.04 22.27
N GLN A 40 2.71 -2.01 21.68
CA GLN A 40 2.71 -0.65 22.23
C GLN A 40 1.31 -0.02 22.20
N LEU A 41 0.54 -0.27 21.15
CA LEU A 41 -0.84 0.23 21.02
C LEU A 41 -1.80 -0.46 21.98
N VAL A 42 -1.59 -1.75 22.27
CA VAL A 42 -2.37 -2.49 23.27
C VAL A 42 -2.20 -1.87 24.65
N GLU A 43 -0.96 -1.56 25.03
CA GLU A 43 -0.66 -0.92 26.30
C GLU A 43 -1.20 0.52 26.37
N ALA A 44 -0.92 1.32 25.32
CA ALA A 44 -1.30 2.73 25.29
C ALA A 44 -2.82 2.95 25.24
N TRP A 45 -3.56 2.15 24.46
CA TRP A 45 -4.99 2.34 24.22
C TRP A 45 -5.87 1.31 24.93
N ARG A 46 -5.28 0.43 25.75
CA ARG A 46 -5.98 -0.66 26.46
C ARG A 46 -6.86 -1.50 25.52
N LEU A 47 -6.30 -1.89 24.38
CA LEU A 47 -7.05 -2.60 23.34
C LEU A 47 -7.44 -4.01 23.81
N GLY A 48 -8.74 -4.28 23.79
CA GLY A 48 -9.26 -5.64 23.91
C GLY A 48 -8.94 -6.52 22.70
N PRO A 49 -9.23 -7.83 22.75
CA PRO A 49 -8.91 -8.79 21.69
C PRO A 49 -9.48 -8.40 20.31
N SER A 50 -10.70 -7.85 20.28
CA SER A 50 -11.32 -7.39 19.04
C SER A 50 -10.60 -6.19 18.44
N GLY A 51 -10.20 -5.21 19.26
CA GLY A 51 -9.43 -4.05 18.82
C GLY A 51 -8.11 -4.46 18.19
N GLN A 52 -7.41 -5.42 18.82
CA GLN A 52 -6.16 -5.98 18.28
C GLN A 52 -6.36 -6.65 16.93
N ALA A 53 -7.40 -7.47 16.79
CA ALA A 53 -7.72 -8.12 15.52
C ALA A 53 -8.01 -7.10 14.41
N TRP A 54 -8.74 -6.02 14.72
CA TRP A 54 -9.04 -4.97 13.75
C TRP A 54 -7.82 -4.19 13.28
N MET A 55 -6.79 -4.02 14.12
CA MET A 55 -5.55 -3.35 13.73
C MET A 55 -4.82 -4.08 12.60
N THR A 56 -4.99 -5.40 12.51
CA THR A 56 -4.36 -6.23 11.48
C THR A 56 -5.30 -6.51 10.31
N VAL A 57 -6.59 -6.80 10.56
CA VAL A 57 -7.51 -7.24 9.51
C VAL A 57 -8.00 -6.07 8.64
N SER A 58 -8.05 -4.85 9.18
CA SER A 58 -8.53 -3.67 8.45
C SER A 58 -7.76 -3.40 7.15
N VAL A 59 -6.42 -3.53 7.16
CA VAL A 59 -5.61 -3.35 5.95
C VAL A 59 -5.88 -4.45 4.91
N GLN A 60 -6.08 -5.69 5.34
CA GLN A 60 -6.44 -6.81 4.44
C GLN A 60 -7.76 -6.54 3.73
N LEU A 61 -8.78 -6.14 4.50
CA LEU A 61 -10.11 -5.84 3.96
C LEU A 61 -10.06 -4.64 3.00
N GLY A 62 -9.28 -3.63 3.35
CA GLY A 62 -9.00 -2.48 2.50
C GLY A 62 -8.43 -2.90 1.15
N PHE A 63 -7.40 -3.75 1.18
CA PHE A 63 -6.77 -4.25 -0.04
C PHE A 63 -7.74 -5.02 -0.93
N VAL A 64 -8.55 -5.92 -0.35
CA VAL A 64 -9.58 -6.65 -1.11
C VAL A 64 -10.57 -5.67 -1.76
N ALA A 65 -11.07 -4.69 -1.00
CA ALA A 65 -11.97 -3.69 -1.53
C ALA A 65 -11.33 -2.84 -2.65
N GLY A 66 -10.07 -2.43 -2.47
CA GLY A 66 -9.31 -1.68 -3.47
C GLY A 66 -9.07 -2.48 -4.75
N ALA A 67 -8.71 -3.76 -4.61
CA ALA A 67 -8.51 -4.67 -5.74
C ALA A 67 -9.80 -4.91 -6.53
N LEU A 68 -10.92 -5.14 -5.82
CA LEU A 68 -12.24 -5.25 -6.44
C LEU A 68 -12.61 -3.97 -7.18
N LEU A 69 -12.48 -2.81 -6.53
CA LEU A 69 -12.78 -1.52 -7.16
C LEU A 69 -11.92 -1.28 -8.41
N SER A 70 -10.63 -1.60 -8.33
CA SER A 70 -9.69 -1.50 -9.44
C SER A 70 -10.11 -2.38 -10.62
N ALA A 71 -10.51 -3.63 -10.35
CA ALA A 71 -10.99 -4.56 -11.36
C ALA A 71 -12.33 -4.10 -11.98
N PHE A 72 -13.29 -3.68 -11.17
CA PHE A 72 -14.59 -3.18 -11.64
C PHE A 72 -14.45 -1.93 -12.50
N LEU A 73 -13.54 -1.03 -12.14
CA LEU A 73 -13.31 0.22 -12.87
C LEU A 73 -12.25 0.11 -13.98
N THR A 74 -11.67 -1.08 -14.17
CA THR A 74 -10.55 -1.33 -15.11
C THR A 74 -9.42 -0.31 -14.97
N ILE A 75 -9.08 0.06 -13.73
CA ILE A 75 -8.06 1.10 -13.44
C ILE A 75 -6.70 0.72 -14.06
N ALA A 76 -6.36 -0.57 -13.98
CA ALA A 76 -5.21 -1.19 -14.61
C ALA A 76 -5.01 -0.79 -16.08
N ASP A 77 -6.09 -0.85 -16.84
CA ASP A 77 -6.07 -0.67 -18.30
C ASP A 77 -6.14 0.80 -18.71
N ARG A 78 -6.59 1.68 -17.79
CA ARG A 78 -6.79 3.11 -18.06
C ARG A 78 -5.58 3.97 -17.75
N PHE A 79 -4.71 3.53 -16.84
CA PHE A 79 -3.59 4.34 -16.35
C PHE A 79 -2.24 3.66 -16.60
N HIS A 80 -1.21 4.47 -16.84
CA HIS A 80 0.17 3.97 -16.88
C HIS A 80 0.54 3.36 -15.53
N THR A 81 1.01 2.10 -15.54
CA THR A 81 1.36 1.32 -14.35
C THR A 81 2.27 2.08 -13.37
N SER A 82 3.29 2.79 -13.88
CA SER A 82 4.20 3.55 -13.03
C SER A 82 3.52 4.71 -12.28
N ARG A 83 2.53 5.35 -12.89
CA ARG A 83 1.74 6.42 -12.25
C ARG A 83 0.77 5.84 -11.23
N LEU A 84 0.13 4.71 -11.56
CA LEU A 84 -0.78 4.02 -10.66
C LEU A 84 -0.06 3.60 -9.38
N ILE A 85 1.12 2.98 -9.50
CA ILE A 85 1.97 2.60 -8.37
C ILE A 85 2.35 3.83 -7.54
N ALA A 86 2.82 4.91 -8.18
CA ALA A 86 3.27 6.10 -7.47
C ALA A 86 2.14 6.79 -6.69
N VAL A 87 0.98 7.00 -7.32
CA VAL A 87 -0.19 7.63 -6.67
C VAL A 87 -0.71 6.75 -5.54
N SER A 88 -0.75 5.44 -5.75
CA SER A 88 -1.18 4.48 -4.73
C SER A 88 -0.24 4.45 -3.53
N ALA A 89 1.07 4.38 -3.76
CA ALA A 89 2.07 4.43 -2.70
C ALA A 89 1.99 5.74 -1.90
N LEU A 90 1.82 6.88 -2.59
CA LEU A 90 1.63 8.18 -1.95
C LEU A 90 0.33 8.24 -1.12
N GLY A 91 -0.78 7.75 -1.66
CA GLY A 91 -2.06 7.70 -0.95
C GLY A 91 -1.96 6.86 0.33
N GLY A 92 -1.36 5.68 0.24
CA GLY A 92 -1.09 4.82 1.40
C GLY A 92 -0.19 5.50 2.43
N ALA A 93 0.88 6.16 1.98
CA ALA A 93 1.80 6.90 2.86
C ALA A 93 1.10 8.06 3.60
N VAL A 94 0.25 8.82 2.90
CA VAL A 94 -0.55 9.90 3.51
C VAL A 94 -1.52 9.34 4.54
N CYS A 95 -2.29 8.30 4.22
CA CYS A 95 -3.19 7.67 5.19
C CYS A 95 -2.45 7.18 6.44
N ASN A 96 -1.26 6.61 6.26
CA ASN A 96 -0.42 6.17 7.37
C ASN A 96 0.11 7.37 8.19
N ALA A 97 0.56 8.44 7.56
CA ALA A 97 1.08 9.63 8.24
C ALA A 97 -0.01 10.41 9.02
N LEU A 98 -1.26 10.32 8.58
CA LEU A 98 -2.39 10.95 9.27
C LEU A 98 -2.71 10.28 10.62
N ILE A 99 -2.37 9.00 10.81
CA ILE A 99 -2.63 8.29 12.08
C ILE A 99 -1.98 8.99 13.27
N PRO A 100 -0.65 9.22 13.31
CA PRO A 100 -0.02 9.94 14.41
C PRO A 100 -0.32 11.45 14.38
N SER A 101 -0.69 12.03 13.24
CA SER A 101 -0.89 13.48 13.10
C SER A 101 -2.26 13.95 13.62
N LEU A 102 -3.29 13.11 13.51
CA LEU A 102 -4.67 13.47 13.85
C LEU A 102 -5.20 12.80 15.12
N GLU A 103 -4.49 11.80 15.65
CA GLU A 103 -4.90 11.00 16.81
C GLU A 103 -6.39 10.59 16.79
N PRO A 104 -6.92 10.00 15.69
CA PRO A 104 -8.36 9.94 15.43
C PRO A 104 -9.12 8.86 16.25
N GLY A 105 -8.50 8.36 17.34
CA GLY A 105 -8.99 7.23 18.12
C GLY A 105 -8.98 5.90 17.36
N VAL A 106 -9.37 4.82 18.04
CA VAL A 106 -9.27 3.44 17.52
C VAL A 106 -10.03 3.25 16.19
N TRP A 107 -11.27 3.73 16.11
CA TRP A 107 -12.07 3.59 14.89
C TRP A 107 -11.55 4.43 13.72
N GLY A 108 -11.01 5.62 13.98
CA GLY A 108 -10.36 6.44 12.97
C GLY A 108 -9.09 5.78 12.44
N VAL A 109 -8.31 5.16 13.31
CA VAL A 109 -7.11 4.40 12.93
C VAL A 109 -7.49 3.19 12.06
N ILE A 110 -8.53 2.43 12.45
CA ILE A 110 -9.06 1.32 11.65
C ILE A 110 -9.49 1.80 10.26
N GLY A 111 -10.19 2.93 10.17
CA GLY A 111 -10.60 3.52 8.89
C GLY A 111 -9.41 3.93 8.01
N LEU A 112 -8.41 4.60 8.59
CA LEU A 112 -7.17 4.97 7.89
C LEU A 112 -6.36 3.73 7.46
N ARG A 113 -6.38 2.65 8.25
CA ARG A 113 -5.73 1.38 7.88
C ARG A 113 -6.44 0.69 6.73
N PHE A 114 -7.76 0.68 6.73
CA PHE A 114 -8.56 0.20 5.61
C PHE A 114 -8.24 1.01 4.33
N MET A 115 -8.20 2.35 4.42
CA MET A 115 -7.80 3.20 3.28
C MET A 115 -6.36 2.92 2.82
N THR A 116 -5.42 2.73 3.76
CA THR A 116 -4.03 2.33 3.44
C THR A 116 -4.03 1.04 2.61
N GLY A 117 -4.78 0.02 3.04
CA GLY A 117 -4.92 -1.24 2.31
C GLY A 117 -5.50 -1.07 0.91
N ALA A 118 -6.55 -0.26 0.78
CA ALA A 118 -7.18 0.03 -0.50
C ALA A 118 -6.21 0.68 -1.49
N PHE A 119 -5.34 1.59 -1.02
CA PHE A 119 -4.27 2.15 -1.84
C PHE A 119 -3.20 1.10 -2.20
N LEU A 120 -2.79 0.24 -1.28
CA LEU A 120 -1.79 -0.80 -1.56
C LEU A 120 -2.21 -1.77 -2.67
N ALA A 121 -3.52 -1.92 -2.93
CA ALA A 121 -4.03 -2.68 -4.08
C ALA A 121 -3.55 -2.13 -5.44
N GLY A 122 -3.30 -0.83 -5.54
CA GLY A 122 -2.77 -0.20 -6.76
C GLY A 122 -1.24 -0.18 -6.85
N VAL A 123 -0.53 -0.55 -5.77
CA VAL A 123 0.92 -0.78 -5.81
C VAL A 123 1.22 -2.13 -6.44
N TYR A 124 0.39 -3.14 -6.16
CA TYR A 124 0.47 -4.43 -6.83
C TYR A 124 0.10 -4.25 -8.31
N PRO A 125 1.03 -4.53 -9.26
CA PRO A 125 0.71 -4.41 -10.67
C PRO A 125 -0.41 -5.40 -11.02
N PRO A 126 -1.52 -4.94 -11.63
CA PRO A 126 -2.41 -5.83 -12.35
C PRO A 126 -1.61 -6.45 -13.50
N ALA A 127 -1.56 -7.79 -13.52
CA ALA A 127 -0.77 -8.59 -14.45
C ALA A 127 -1.17 -8.37 -15.92
#